data_AF-A0A7J6SB92-F1
#
_entry.id   AF-A0A7J6SB92-F1
#
_cell.length_a   1.000
_cell.length_b   1.000
_cell.length_c   1.000
_cell.angle_alpha   90.00
_cell.angle_beta   90.00
_cell.angle_gamma   90.00
#
_symmetry.space_group_name_H-M   'P 1'
#
loop_
_entity.id
_entity.type
_entity.pdbx_description
1 polymer ?
#
loop_
_entity_poly.entity_id
_entity_poly.type
_entity_poly.pdbx_seq_one_letter_code
_entity_poly.pdbx_strand_id
1 'polypeptide(L)'
;MTLQPVTTAIVQYWLLQEAPAVMQVLFFPFIVAGVTLVSATANRIQERPPEDVVDKAREMQQLEDVETGRPATGNKQQHLASGLEEPSQLSQTMAWLRVLQERCSISPVALAYILLFANLVIGSGWEVGTKLALSKLDINLLTLAFYRQFLGCIVLLVVDRSFKLPKKEDVVPLAVLGVCTSLAILCCFKGVQLTTPLICALLHPTLLVFCYALGIIQGCETYSRRRVLGVVLSVGAAMASSLLGEEFRDASEITSFRYVIDVVLLLLA
;
A
#
# COMPACT_ATOMS: atom_id res chain seq x y z
N MET A 1 -4.64 5.05 2.92
CA MET A 1 -4.61 3.84 3.77
C MET A 1 -4.87 4.12 5.25
N THR A 2 -4.46 5.27 5.80
CA THR A 2 -4.63 5.59 7.24
C THR A 2 -6.06 5.52 7.78
N LEU A 3 -7.07 5.79 6.93
CA LEU A 3 -8.47 5.78 7.32
C LEU A 3 -9.14 4.40 7.22
N GLN A 4 -8.43 3.38 6.74
CA GLN A 4 -9.00 2.03 6.56
C GLN A 4 -9.60 1.45 7.85
N PRO A 5 -8.95 1.54 9.03
CA PRO A 5 -9.57 1.05 10.27
C PRO A 5 -10.90 1.73 10.61
N VAL A 6 -11.03 3.02 10.31
CA VAL A 6 -12.27 3.78 10.56
C VAL A 6 -13.37 3.29 9.63
N THR A 7 -13.08 3.14 8.33
CA THR A 7 -14.04 2.61 7.37
C THR A 7 -14.40 1.16 7.67
N THR A 8 -13.44 0.33 8.08
CA THR A 8 -13.71 -1.06 8.52
C THR A 8 -14.59 -1.10 9.76
N ALA A 9 -14.36 -0.23 10.76
CA ALA A 9 -15.20 -0.16 11.96
C ALA A 9 -16.65 0.22 11.62
N ILE A 10 -16.85 1.19 10.72
CA ILE A 10 -18.20 1.60 10.26
C ILE A 10 -18.86 0.42 9.52
N VAL A 11 -18.19 -0.18 8.54
CA VAL A 11 -18.76 -1.28 7.75
C VAL A 11 -19.03 -2.52 8.63
N GLN A 12 -18.16 -2.81 9.60
CA GLN A 12 -18.36 -3.87 10.58
C GLN A 12 -19.62 -3.62 11.41
N TYR A 13 -19.81 -2.40 11.93
CA TYR A 13 -21.02 -2.05 12.66
C TYR A 13 -22.27 -2.24 11.79
N TRP A 14 -22.25 -1.77 10.55
CA TRP A 14 -23.40 -1.88 9.64
C TRP A 14 -23.74 -3.34 9.25
N LEU A 15 -22.75 -4.15 8.87
CA LEU A 15 -22.98 -5.49 8.32
C LEU A 15 -23.02 -6.60 9.39
N LEU A 16 -22.18 -6.49 10.42
CA LEU A 16 -22.09 -7.49 11.48
C LEU A 16 -22.87 -7.11 12.73
N GLN A 17 -23.32 -5.85 12.86
CA GLN A 17 -23.97 -5.32 14.08
C GLN A 17 -23.06 -5.42 15.31
N GLU A 18 -21.74 -5.40 15.09
CA GLU A 18 -20.72 -5.42 16.13
C GLU A 18 -20.12 -4.03 16.30
N ALA A 19 -20.23 -3.45 17.48
CA ALA A 19 -19.58 -2.18 17.79
C ALA A 19 -18.07 -2.38 18.02
N PRO A 20 -17.21 -1.47 17.55
CA PRO A 20 -15.80 -1.51 17.86
C PRO A 20 -15.58 -1.28 19.37
N ALA A 21 -14.58 -1.94 19.95
CA ALA A 21 -14.23 -1.69 21.33
C ALA A 21 -13.74 -0.24 21.48
N VAL A 22 -14.11 0.44 22.58
CA VAL A 22 -13.72 1.83 22.84
C VAL A 22 -12.21 1.99 22.77
N MET A 23 -11.46 1.04 23.33
CA MET A 23 -10.00 1.02 23.27
C MET A 23 -9.47 1.03 21.83
N GLN A 24 -10.07 0.25 20.91
CA GLN A 24 -9.64 0.22 19.51
C GLN A 24 -9.80 1.59 18.85
N VAL A 25 -10.93 2.27 19.11
CA VAL A 25 -11.19 3.62 18.58
C VAL A 25 -10.21 4.65 19.17
N LEU A 26 -9.88 4.54 20.46
CA LEU A 26 -8.94 5.44 21.13
C LEU A 26 -7.52 5.36 20.56
N PHE A 27 -7.11 4.21 20.02
CA PHE A 27 -5.77 4.06 19.42
C PHE A 27 -5.68 4.49 17.94
N PHE A 28 -6.80 4.75 17.26
CA PHE A 28 -6.78 5.20 15.86
C PHE A 28 -5.93 6.46 15.62
N PRO A 29 -6.01 7.53 16.44
CA PRO A 29 -5.20 8.72 16.22
C PRO A 29 -3.70 8.43 16.27
N PHE A 30 -3.26 7.51 17.12
CA PHE A 30 -1.84 7.13 17.24
C PHE A 30 -1.35 6.38 16.01
N ILE A 31 -2.16 5.47 15.47
CA ILE A 31 -1.86 4.75 14.22
C ILE A 31 -1.80 5.73 13.05
N VAL A 32 -2.79 6.62 12.93
CA VAL A 32 -2.83 7.66 11.88
C VAL A 32 -1.62 8.59 12.00
N ALA A 33 -1.27 9.04 13.20
CA ALA A 33 -0.10 9.88 13.45
C ALA A 33 1.21 9.17 13.05
N GLY A 34 1.37 7.89 13.42
CA GLY A 34 2.53 7.09 13.07
C GLY A 34 2.72 6.96 11.56
N VAL A 35 1.68 6.54 10.84
CA VAL A 35 1.72 6.41 9.38
C VAL A 35 1.92 7.76 8.69
N THR A 36 1.32 8.84 9.21
CA THR A 36 1.51 10.19 8.68
C THR A 36 2.95 10.64 8.84
N LEU A 37 3.60 10.35 9.97
CA LEU A 37 5.00 10.67 10.20
C LEU A 37 5.94 9.91 9.24
N VAL A 38 5.65 8.63 8.97
CA VAL A 38 6.39 7.84 7.97
C VAL A 38 6.20 8.44 6.57
N SER A 39 4.96 8.72 6.18
CA SER A 39 4.60 9.24 4.85
C SER A 39 5.17 10.63 4.59
N ALA A 40 5.08 11.54 5.57
CA ALA A 40 5.63 12.89 5.47
C ALA A 40 7.16 12.89 5.29
N THR A 41 7.85 11.88 5.83
CA THR A 41 9.29 11.73 5.65
C THR A 41 9.64 11.22 4.25
N ALA A 42 8.82 10.34 3.67
CA ALA A 42 9.02 9.85 2.30
C ALA A 42 8.87 10.97 1.25
N ASN A 43 7.85 11.81 1.38
CA ASN A 43 7.62 12.91 0.43
C ASN A 43 8.79 13.89 0.38
N ARG A 44 9.45 14.17 1.52
CA ARG A 44 10.61 15.07 1.57
C ARG A 44 11.85 14.52 0.86
N ILE A 45 12.00 13.19 0.81
CA ILE A 45 13.12 12.55 0.11
C ILE A 45 12.89 12.61 -1.38
N GLN A 46 11.64 12.43 -1.83
CA GLN A 46 11.26 12.49 -3.24
C GLN A 46 11.36 13.91 -3.82
N GLU A 47 11.20 14.95 -3.00
CA GLU A 47 11.40 16.35 -3.40
C GLU A 47 12.88 16.75 -3.54
N ARG A 48 13.84 15.95 -3.02
CA ARG A 48 15.27 16.22 -3.28
C ARG A 48 15.66 15.60 -4.63
N PRO A 49 16.12 16.40 -5.60
CA PRO A 49 16.72 15.83 -6.80
C PRO A 49 17.91 14.95 -6.38
N PRO A 50 18.09 13.76 -6.99
CA PRO A 50 19.22 12.90 -6.66
C PRO A 50 20.51 13.68 -6.82
N GLU A 51 21.40 13.63 -5.83
CA GLU A 51 22.67 14.39 -5.83
C GLU A 51 23.46 14.11 -7.11
N ASP A 52 23.43 12.88 -7.62
CA ASP A 52 24.02 12.47 -8.91
C ASP A 52 23.49 13.25 -10.11
N VAL A 53 22.22 13.68 -10.09
CA VAL A 53 21.62 14.50 -11.16
C VAL A 53 22.02 15.96 -11.01
N VAL A 54 22.16 16.45 -9.79
CA VAL A 54 22.65 17.82 -9.53
C VAL A 54 24.14 17.94 -9.88
N ASP A 55 24.94 16.92 -9.57
CA ASP A 55 26.36 16.88 -9.86
C ASP A 55 26.63 16.67 -11.35
N LYS A 56 25.90 15.77 -12.03
CA LYS A 56 25.98 15.68 -13.50
C LYS A 56 25.46 16.92 -14.20
N ALA A 57 24.41 17.57 -13.69
CA ALA A 57 23.95 18.84 -14.24
C ALA A 57 25.04 19.92 -14.08
N ARG A 58 25.71 19.98 -12.93
CA ARG A 58 26.86 20.90 -12.71
C ARG A 58 28.04 20.58 -13.60
N GLU A 59 28.40 19.31 -13.78
CA GLU A 59 29.47 18.90 -14.70
C GLU A 59 29.12 19.24 -16.15
N MET A 60 27.89 19.00 -16.60
CA MET A 60 27.44 19.39 -17.93
C MET A 60 27.45 20.91 -18.11
N GLN A 61 27.07 21.67 -17.09
CA GLN A 61 27.11 23.14 -17.11
C GLN A 61 28.55 23.66 -17.17
N GLN A 62 29.47 23.05 -16.43
CA GLN A 62 30.90 23.38 -16.49
C GLN A 62 31.53 23.02 -17.83
N LEU A 63 31.12 21.91 -18.45
CA LEU A 63 31.59 21.53 -19.78
C LEU A 63 31.06 22.48 -20.87
N GLU A 64 29.79 22.90 -20.78
CA GLU A 64 29.24 23.93 -21.67
C GLU A 64 29.98 25.27 -21.51
N ASP A 65 30.24 25.71 -20.28
CA ASP A 65 30.94 26.97 -20.01
C ASP A 65 32.41 26.95 -20.47
N VAL A 66 33.06 25.76 -20.50
CA VAL A 66 34.45 25.61 -20.96
C VAL A 66 34.54 25.44 -22.47
N GLU A 67 33.59 24.76 -23.12
CA GLU A 67 33.57 24.62 -24.59
C GLU A 67 33.05 25.89 -25.29
N THR A 68 32.20 26.68 -24.63
CA THR A 68 31.68 27.93 -25.19
C THR A 68 32.38 29.16 -24.64
N GLY A 69 33.63 29.36 -25.07
CA GLY A 69 34.26 30.69 -25.07
C GLY A 69 33.57 31.68 -26.04
N ARG A 70 32.23 31.71 -26.10
CA ARG A 70 31.44 32.50 -27.05
C ARG A 70 30.21 33.16 -26.42
N PRO A 71 29.94 34.43 -26.76
CA PRO A 71 28.72 35.11 -26.34
C PRO A 71 27.48 34.50 -27.00
N ALA A 72 26.43 34.38 -26.18
CA ALA A 72 25.14 33.79 -26.50
C ALA A 72 24.51 34.32 -27.80
N THR A 73 24.37 33.44 -28.80
CA THR A 73 23.48 33.68 -29.94
C THR A 73 22.77 32.39 -30.36
N GLY A 74 21.45 32.37 -30.09
CA GLY A 74 20.41 31.95 -31.04
C GLY A 74 20.32 30.48 -31.49
N ASN A 75 19.25 29.83 -31.00
CA ASN A 75 18.36 28.96 -31.78
C ASN A 75 18.97 27.75 -32.52
N LYS A 76 19.39 26.70 -31.80
CA LYS A 76 19.43 25.34 -32.36
C LYS A 76 19.21 24.27 -31.27
N GLN A 77 17.96 24.08 -30.83
CA GLN A 77 17.66 23.00 -29.87
C GLN A 77 16.28 22.35 -30.07
N GLN A 78 15.77 22.28 -31.31
CA GLN A 78 14.39 21.82 -31.56
C GLN A 78 14.21 20.52 -32.37
N HIS A 79 15.28 19.79 -32.75
CA HIS A 79 15.12 18.66 -33.68
C HIS A 79 15.55 17.25 -33.22
N LEU A 80 15.97 17.05 -31.96
CA LEU A 80 16.47 15.74 -31.51
C LEU A 80 15.56 14.95 -30.54
N ALA A 81 14.31 15.37 -30.29
CA ALA A 81 13.42 14.72 -29.33
C ALA A 81 12.19 14.02 -29.97
N SER A 82 12.28 13.51 -31.21
CA SER A 82 11.14 12.89 -31.92
C SER A 82 11.22 11.37 -32.13
N GLY A 83 12.23 10.70 -31.58
CA GLY A 83 12.34 9.25 -31.60
C GLY A 83 12.33 8.68 -30.19
N LEU A 84 11.40 7.76 -29.91
CA LEU A 84 11.22 7.00 -28.65
C LEU A 84 10.33 7.64 -27.58
N GLU A 85 9.03 7.76 -27.84
CA GLU A 85 8.05 7.57 -26.76
C GLU A 85 6.87 6.75 -27.30
N GLU A 86 6.91 5.42 -27.13
CA GLU A 86 5.66 4.66 -27.03
C GLU A 86 4.80 5.41 -25.99
N PRO A 87 3.51 5.72 -26.27
CA PRO A 87 2.65 6.34 -25.27
C PRO A 87 2.61 5.40 -24.07
N SER A 88 3.35 5.78 -23.03
CA SER A 88 3.50 4.99 -21.82
C SER A 88 2.11 4.65 -21.25
N GLN A 89 1.95 3.55 -20.54
CA GLN A 89 0.68 3.18 -19.89
C GLN A 89 0.10 4.33 -19.03
N LEU A 90 0.97 5.21 -18.55
CA LEU A 90 0.61 6.46 -17.89
C LEU A 90 -0.24 7.37 -18.80
N SER A 91 0.10 7.49 -20.08
CA SER A 91 -0.63 8.28 -21.09
C SER A 91 -2.06 7.78 -21.31
N GLN A 92 -2.28 6.46 -21.42
CA GLN A 92 -3.62 5.89 -21.58
C GLN A 92 -4.49 6.05 -20.33
N THR A 93 -3.89 5.83 -19.16
CA THR A 93 -4.59 6.01 -17.87
C THR A 93 -4.96 7.50 -17.67
N MET A 94 -4.04 8.40 -18.02
CA MET A 94 -4.28 9.84 -18.00
C MET A 94 -5.35 10.25 -19.02
N ALA A 95 -5.46 9.59 -20.17
CA ALA A 95 -6.52 9.86 -21.15
C ALA A 95 -7.91 9.53 -20.59
N TRP A 96 -8.08 8.38 -19.93
CA TRP A 96 -9.34 8.02 -19.26
C TRP A 96 -9.69 8.98 -18.12
N LEU A 97 -8.70 9.36 -17.31
CA LEU A 97 -8.89 10.34 -16.25
C LEU A 97 -9.28 11.72 -16.81
N ARG A 98 -8.72 12.12 -17.95
CA ARG A 98 -9.12 13.36 -18.65
C ARG A 98 -10.57 13.30 -19.13
N VAL A 99 -11.03 12.18 -19.69
CA VAL A 99 -12.44 12.01 -20.10
C VAL A 99 -13.39 12.14 -18.91
N LEU A 100 -13.04 11.56 -17.76
CA LEU A 100 -13.82 11.71 -16.53
C LEU A 100 -13.77 13.15 -15.99
N GLN A 101 -12.61 13.79 -16.05
CA GLN A 101 -12.41 15.18 -15.65
C GLN A 101 -13.25 16.14 -16.51
N GLU A 102 -13.25 15.97 -17.82
CA GLU A 102 -14.04 16.76 -18.77
C GLU A 102 -15.54 16.59 -18.55
N ARG A 103 -16.00 15.37 -18.24
CA ARG A 103 -17.42 15.09 -18.01
C ARG A 103 -17.94 15.60 -16.67
N CYS A 104 -17.11 15.58 -15.62
CA CYS A 104 -17.57 15.87 -14.27
C CYS A 104 -17.15 17.25 -13.74
N SER A 105 -16.27 17.99 -14.44
CA SER A 105 -15.69 19.26 -13.96
C SER A 105 -15.01 19.16 -12.58
N ILE A 106 -14.56 17.96 -12.20
CA ILE A 106 -13.90 17.68 -10.92
C ILE A 106 -12.39 17.92 -11.10
N SER A 107 -11.73 18.56 -10.12
CA SER A 107 -10.28 18.72 -10.15
C SER A 107 -9.57 17.34 -10.12
N PRO A 108 -8.43 17.16 -10.80
CA PRO A 108 -7.74 15.88 -10.84
C PRO A 108 -7.34 15.38 -9.44
N VAL A 109 -7.03 16.32 -8.54
CA VAL A 109 -6.74 16.05 -7.13
C VAL A 109 -7.97 15.48 -6.42
N ALA A 110 -9.15 16.09 -6.59
CA ALA A 110 -10.37 15.59 -5.99
C ALA A 110 -10.76 14.21 -6.52
N LEU A 111 -10.59 13.96 -7.83
CA LEU A 111 -10.84 12.65 -8.42
C LEU A 111 -9.93 11.57 -7.82
N ALA A 112 -8.64 11.86 -7.63
CA ALA A 112 -7.71 10.94 -6.97
C ALA A 112 -8.15 10.61 -5.53
N TYR A 113 -8.60 11.61 -4.76
CA TYR A 113 -9.11 11.38 -3.41
C TYR A 113 -10.41 10.55 -3.39
N ILE A 114 -11.32 10.77 -4.34
CA ILE A 114 -12.54 9.97 -4.48
C ILE A 114 -12.21 8.51 -4.78
N LEU A 115 -11.28 8.25 -5.72
CA LEU A 115 -10.84 6.90 -6.05
C LEU A 115 -10.12 6.23 -4.87
N LEU A 116 -9.27 6.96 -4.15
CA LEU A 116 -8.63 6.47 -2.93
C LEU A 116 -9.66 6.13 -1.85
N PHE A 117 -10.68 6.96 -1.67
CA PHE A 117 -11.76 6.71 -0.72
C PHE A 117 -12.60 5.48 -1.13
N ALA A 118 -12.95 5.37 -2.40
CA ALA A 118 -13.65 4.19 -2.93
C ALA A 118 -12.85 2.90 -2.68
N ASN A 119 -11.53 2.94 -2.91
CA ASN A 119 -10.65 1.81 -2.64
C ASN A 119 -10.63 1.43 -1.14
N LEU A 120 -10.66 2.41 -0.23
CA LEU A 120 -10.75 2.16 1.22
C LEU A 120 -12.07 1.48 1.60
N VAL A 121 -13.19 1.94 1.04
CA VAL A 121 -14.52 1.36 1.31
C VAL A 121 -14.60 -0.06 0.76
N ILE A 122 -14.13 -0.29 -0.46
CA ILE A 122 -14.10 -1.63 -1.07
C ILE A 122 -13.21 -2.57 -0.25
N GLY A 123 -12.01 -2.13 0.14
CA GLY A 123 -11.10 -2.92 0.98
C GLY A 123 -11.71 -3.27 2.34
N SER A 124 -12.38 -2.31 2.98
CA SER A 124 -13.09 -2.51 4.26
C SER A 124 -14.27 -3.49 4.11
N GLY A 125 -15.07 -3.32 3.05
CA GLY A 125 -16.15 -4.23 2.70
C GLY A 125 -15.67 -5.64 2.43
N TRP A 126 -14.50 -5.78 1.80
CA TRP A 126 -13.87 -7.06 1.57
C TRP A 126 -13.48 -7.78 2.89
N GLU A 127 -12.85 -7.08 3.84
CA GLU A 127 -12.45 -7.66 5.13
C GLU A 127 -13.67 -8.12 5.96
N VAL A 128 -14.68 -7.26 6.05
CA VAL A 128 -15.92 -7.55 6.79
C VAL A 128 -16.73 -8.65 6.09
N GLY A 129 -16.82 -8.60 4.76
CA GLY A 129 -17.47 -9.62 3.94
C GLY A 129 -16.77 -10.98 4.05
N THR A 130 -15.44 -10.99 4.15
CA THR A 130 -14.65 -12.21 4.41
C THR A 130 -15.03 -12.81 5.76
N LYS A 131 -15.11 -12.01 6.83
CA LYS A 131 -15.56 -12.52 8.15
C LYS A 131 -16.96 -13.09 8.07
N LEU A 132 -17.90 -12.38 7.43
CA LEU A 132 -19.28 -12.82 7.24
C LEU A 132 -19.35 -14.17 6.49
N ALA A 133 -18.59 -14.30 5.41
CA ALA A 133 -18.50 -15.52 4.61
C ALA A 133 -17.95 -16.71 5.40
N LEU A 134 -16.90 -16.48 6.20
CA LEU A 134 -16.24 -17.53 6.99
C LEU A 134 -17.04 -17.90 8.24
N SER A 135 -17.72 -16.96 8.91
CA SER A 135 -18.39 -17.21 10.19
C SER A 135 -19.88 -17.55 10.06
N LYS A 136 -20.60 -16.93 9.12
CA LYS A 136 -22.05 -17.13 8.98
C LYS A 136 -22.44 -18.04 7.81
N LEU A 137 -21.64 -18.05 6.74
CA LEU A 137 -21.91 -18.88 5.55
C LEU A 137 -21.09 -20.18 5.52
N ASP A 138 -20.18 -20.37 6.49
CA ASP A 138 -19.30 -21.54 6.61
C ASP A 138 -18.56 -21.90 5.31
N ILE A 139 -18.16 -20.87 4.54
CA ILE A 139 -17.43 -21.06 3.30
C ILE A 139 -16.00 -21.48 3.65
N ASN A 140 -15.50 -22.54 2.99
CA ASN A 140 -14.13 -22.97 3.17
C ASN A 140 -13.14 -21.86 2.78
N LEU A 141 -12.15 -21.60 3.64
CA LEU A 141 -11.12 -20.58 3.45
C LEU A 141 -10.40 -20.70 2.11
N LEU A 142 -10.09 -21.92 1.66
CA LEU A 142 -9.42 -22.16 0.38
C LEU A 142 -10.33 -21.79 -0.80
N THR A 143 -11.64 -22.06 -0.67
CA THR A 143 -12.63 -21.70 -1.69
C THR A 143 -12.74 -20.19 -1.83
N LEU A 144 -12.78 -19.46 -0.71
CA LEU A 144 -12.80 -18.00 -0.73
C LEU A 144 -11.51 -17.42 -1.35
N ALA A 145 -10.35 -18.01 -1.04
CA ALA A 145 -9.07 -17.58 -1.60
C ALA A 145 -9.00 -17.82 -3.11
N PHE A 146 -9.50 -18.97 -3.56
CA PHE A 146 -9.64 -19.27 -4.98
C PHE A 146 -10.55 -18.26 -5.68
N TYR A 147 -11.75 -17.99 -5.15
CA TYR A 147 -12.66 -16.99 -5.74
C TYR A 147 -12.03 -15.60 -5.82
N ARG A 148 -11.30 -15.17 -4.78
CA ARG A 148 -10.59 -13.89 -4.79
C ARG A 148 -9.56 -13.84 -5.93
N GLN A 149 -8.71 -14.85 -6.06
CA GLN A 149 -7.67 -14.86 -7.09
C GLN A 149 -8.27 -14.98 -8.50
N PHE A 150 -9.32 -15.80 -8.65
CA PHE A 150 -10.02 -15.97 -9.92
C PHE A 150 -10.70 -14.68 -10.38
N LEU A 151 -11.45 -14.01 -9.49
CA LEU A 151 -12.09 -12.73 -9.79
C LEU A 151 -11.03 -11.63 -10.03
N GLY A 152 -9.96 -11.62 -9.24
CA GLY A 152 -8.84 -10.70 -9.44
C GLY A 152 -8.21 -10.87 -10.82
N CYS A 153 -8.02 -12.10 -11.28
CA CYS A 153 -7.52 -12.41 -12.62
C CYS A 153 -8.47 -11.89 -13.71
N ILE A 154 -9.78 -12.11 -13.58
CA ILE A 154 -10.78 -11.59 -14.53
C ILE A 154 -10.74 -10.06 -14.57
N VAL A 155 -10.73 -9.40 -13.41
CA VAL A 155 -10.66 -7.94 -13.34
C VAL A 155 -9.39 -7.42 -14.00
N LEU A 156 -8.24 -8.03 -13.73
CA LEU A 156 -6.96 -7.66 -14.37
C LEU A 156 -7.01 -7.84 -15.90
N LEU A 157 -7.58 -8.94 -16.40
CA LEU A 157 -7.74 -9.17 -17.84
C LEU A 157 -8.68 -8.16 -18.51
N VAL A 158 -9.71 -7.69 -17.79
CA VAL A 158 -10.67 -6.70 -18.32
C VAL A 158 -10.10 -5.28 -18.27
N VAL A 159 -9.38 -4.94 -17.20
CA VAL A 159 -8.83 -3.61 -16.95
C VAL A 159 -7.57 -3.38 -17.79
N ASP A 160 -6.66 -4.35 -17.83
CA ASP A 160 -5.43 -4.24 -18.62
C ASP A 160 -5.60 -4.85 -20.01
N ARG A 161 -6.21 -4.06 -20.91
CA ARG A 161 -6.32 -4.42 -22.33
C ARG A 161 -4.98 -4.36 -23.08
N SER A 162 -3.93 -3.86 -22.44
CA SER A 162 -2.61 -3.64 -23.03
C SER A 162 -1.56 -4.59 -22.43
N PHE A 163 -2.00 -5.73 -21.88
CA PHE A 163 -1.15 -6.68 -21.18
C PHE A 163 -0.03 -7.20 -22.10
N LYS A 164 1.20 -6.72 -21.87
CA LYS A 164 2.41 -7.27 -22.50
C LYS A 164 2.89 -8.46 -21.66
N LEU A 165 3.11 -9.61 -22.30
CA LEU A 165 3.63 -10.80 -21.62
C LEU A 165 5.00 -10.48 -20.99
N PRO A 166 5.26 -10.91 -19.74
CA PRO A 166 6.54 -10.70 -19.09
C PRO A 166 7.66 -11.40 -19.86
N LYS A 167 8.87 -10.85 -19.80
CA LYS A 167 10.05 -11.51 -20.37
C LYS A 167 10.33 -12.81 -19.60
N LYS A 168 10.99 -13.77 -20.24
CA LYS A 168 11.31 -15.08 -19.63
C LYS A 168 12.09 -14.94 -18.30
N GLU A 169 12.93 -13.92 -18.19
CA GLU A 169 13.71 -13.60 -16.97
C GLU A 169 12.84 -13.20 -15.78
N ASP A 170 11.68 -12.56 -16.04
CA ASP A 170 10.77 -12.07 -15.00
C ASP A 170 9.76 -13.13 -14.55
N VAL A 171 9.61 -14.24 -15.28
CA VAL A 171 8.59 -15.26 -15.01
C VAL A 171 8.78 -15.91 -13.64
N VAL A 172 10.01 -16.26 -13.28
CA VAL A 172 10.29 -16.93 -12.00
C VAL A 172 10.04 -16.01 -10.80
N PRO A 173 10.56 -14.77 -10.75
CA PRO A 173 10.22 -13.81 -9.70
C PRO A 173 8.71 -13.56 -9.59
N LEU A 174 8.01 -13.43 -10.73
CA LEU A 174 6.56 -13.19 -10.75
C LEU A 174 5.78 -14.39 -10.21
N ALA A 175 6.21 -15.62 -10.53
CA ALA A 175 5.61 -16.84 -10.00
C ALA A 175 5.81 -16.94 -8.48
N VAL A 176 7.03 -16.66 -7.98
CA VAL A 176 7.33 -16.64 -6.54
C VAL A 176 6.48 -15.58 -5.84
N LEU A 177 6.37 -14.38 -6.42
CA LEU A 177 5.50 -13.32 -5.89
C LEU A 177 4.03 -13.75 -5.85
N GLY A 178 3.55 -14.46 -6.87
CA GLY A 178 2.19 -15.02 -6.91
C GLY A 178 1.92 -16.04 -5.80
N VAL A 179 2.90 -16.92 -5.52
CA VAL A 179 2.81 -17.88 -4.41
C VAL A 179 2.84 -17.16 -3.06
N CYS A 180 3.78 -16.24 -2.85
CA CYS A 180 3.90 -15.46 -1.62
C CYS A 180 2.64 -14.65 -1.33
N THR A 181 2.08 -13.97 -2.35
CA THR A 181 0.83 -13.20 -2.20
C THR A 181 -0.36 -14.10 -1.91
N SER A 182 -0.44 -15.28 -2.53
CA SER A 182 -1.50 -16.26 -2.24
C SER A 182 -1.42 -16.78 -0.81
N LEU A 183 -0.21 -17.10 -0.32
CA LEU A 183 0.00 -17.50 1.07
C LEU A 183 -0.35 -16.38 2.04
N ALA A 184 0.06 -15.15 1.75
CA ALA A 184 -0.30 -13.98 2.55
C ALA A 184 -1.82 -13.77 2.63
N ILE A 185 -2.55 -13.99 1.54
CA ILE A 185 -4.02 -13.93 1.52
C ILE A 185 -4.62 -15.03 2.40
N LEU A 186 -4.12 -16.27 2.33
CA LEU A 186 -4.59 -17.36 3.20
C LEU A 186 -4.36 -17.05 4.67
N CYS A 187 -3.17 -16.56 5.02
CA CYS A 187 -2.85 -16.10 6.37
C CYS A 187 -3.76 -14.96 6.81
N CYS A 188 -4.04 -14.00 5.92
CA CYS A 188 -4.96 -12.90 6.19
C CYS A 188 -6.39 -13.42 6.46
N PHE A 189 -6.92 -14.34 5.65
CA PHE A 189 -8.25 -14.91 5.87
C PHE A 189 -8.31 -15.71 7.17
N LYS A 190 -7.24 -16.45 7.48
CA LYS A 190 -7.17 -17.17 8.74
C LYS A 190 -7.14 -16.21 9.92
N GLY A 191 -6.37 -15.12 9.80
CA GLY A 191 -6.37 -14.00 10.75
C GLY A 191 -7.77 -13.44 10.95
N VAL A 192 -8.46 -13.04 9.88
CA VAL A 192 -9.84 -12.54 9.94
C VAL A 192 -10.79 -13.57 10.56
N GLN A 193 -10.62 -14.86 10.29
CA GLN A 193 -11.42 -15.92 10.89
C GLN A 193 -11.24 -15.95 12.41
N LEU A 194 -9.99 -15.87 12.88
CA LEU A 194 -9.61 -15.96 14.29
C LEU A 194 -9.87 -14.65 15.06
N THR A 195 -9.78 -13.49 14.42
CA THR A 195 -9.90 -12.18 15.06
C THR A 195 -11.10 -11.39 14.52
N THR A 196 -11.13 -10.06 14.71
CA THR A 196 -12.11 -9.18 14.08
C THR A 196 -11.54 -8.57 12.79
N PRO A 197 -12.39 -8.19 11.81
CA PRO A 197 -11.97 -7.42 10.64
C PRO A 197 -11.20 -6.16 11.01
N LEU A 198 -11.64 -5.47 12.07
CA LEU A 198 -11.00 -4.26 12.55
C LEU A 198 -9.55 -4.50 13.01
N ILE A 199 -9.27 -5.58 13.74
CA ILE A 199 -7.88 -5.91 14.13
C ILE A 199 -7.01 -6.13 12.88
N CYS A 200 -7.52 -6.83 11.86
CA CYS A 200 -6.79 -7.00 10.60
C CYS A 200 -6.52 -5.66 9.90
N ALA A 201 -7.51 -4.77 9.85
CA ALA A 201 -7.34 -3.42 9.30
C ALA A 201 -6.29 -2.60 10.06
N LEU A 202 -6.23 -2.76 11.38
CA LEU A 202 -5.23 -2.11 12.25
C LEU A 202 -3.82 -2.67 12.06
N LEU A 203 -3.71 -3.95 11.67
CA LEU A 203 -2.43 -4.60 11.39
C LEU A 203 -1.91 -4.28 9.98
N HIS A 204 -2.75 -3.94 8.99
CA HIS A 204 -2.28 -3.61 7.64
C HIS A 204 -1.17 -2.55 7.56
N PRO A 205 -1.21 -1.44 8.32
CA PRO A 205 -0.11 -0.48 8.38
C PRO A 205 1.25 -1.09 8.77
N THR A 206 1.26 -2.18 9.54
CA THR A 206 2.50 -2.86 9.92
C THR A 206 3.20 -3.51 8.73
N LEU A 207 2.49 -3.83 7.65
CA LEU A 207 3.11 -4.32 6.42
C LEU A 207 4.08 -3.28 5.83
N LEU A 208 3.71 -2.00 5.84
CA LEU A 208 4.56 -0.90 5.37
C LEU A 208 5.82 -0.76 6.23
N VAL A 209 5.69 -1.00 7.53
CA VAL A 209 6.81 -1.04 8.48
C VAL A 209 7.80 -2.14 8.10
N PHE A 210 7.32 -3.35 7.86
CA PHE A 210 8.18 -4.48 7.49
C PHE A 210 8.82 -4.27 6.11
N CYS A 211 8.06 -3.74 5.14
CA CYS A 211 8.61 -3.39 3.83
C CYS A 211 9.75 -2.37 3.96
N TYR A 212 9.58 -1.35 4.80
CA TYR A 212 10.62 -0.36 5.06
C TYR A 212 11.86 -0.96 5.76
N ALA A 213 11.64 -1.82 6.77
CA ALA A 213 12.74 -2.51 7.45
C ALA A 213 13.54 -3.39 6.49
N LEU A 214 12.85 -4.17 5.64
CA LEU A 214 13.47 -4.98 4.59
C LEU A 214 14.22 -4.10 3.57
N GLY A 215 13.65 -2.96 3.19
CA GLY A 215 14.31 -1.99 2.32
C GLY A 215 15.63 -1.46 2.90
N ILE A 216 15.69 -1.22 4.22
CA ILE A 216 16.94 -0.85 4.90
C ILE A 216 17.95 -2.01 4.86
N ILE A 217 17.50 -3.23 5.18
CA ILE A 217 18.37 -4.42 5.22
C ILE A 217 18.97 -4.70 3.83
N GLN A 218 18.18 -4.52 2.77
CA GLN A 218 18.62 -4.69 1.38
C GLN A 218 19.46 -3.50 0.87
N GLY A 219 19.61 -2.43 1.65
CA GLY A 219 20.32 -1.22 1.24
C GLY A 219 19.57 -0.37 0.21
N CYS A 220 18.28 -0.64 -0.03
CA CYS A 220 17.44 0.11 -0.95
C CYS A 220 16.90 1.41 -0.32
N GLU A 221 16.84 1.50 1.01
CA GLU A 221 16.27 2.64 1.73
C GLU A 221 17.25 3.19 2.78
N THR A 222 17.31 4.52 2.92
CA THR A 222 18.16 5.17 3.93
C THR A 222 17.47 5.19 5.29
N TYR A 223 18.23 4.87 6.34
CA TYR A 223 17.74 4.92 7.71
C TYR A 223 17.35 6.35 8.13
N SER A 224 16.09 6.51 8.56
CA SER A 224 15.59 7.77 9.14
C SER A 224 14.95 7.55 10.52
N ARG A 225 15.44 8.28 11.53
CA ARG A 225 14.90 8.23 12.91
C ARG A 225 13.41 8.56 12.98
N ARG A 226 12.92 9.45 12.11
CA ARG A 226 11.50 9.82 12.05
C ARG A 226 10.63 8.68 11.53
N ARG A 227 11.11 7.95 10.52
CA ARG A 227 10.42 6.76 10.00
C ARG A 227 10.35 5.67 11.07
N VAL A 228 11.46 5.43 11.79
CA VAL A 228 11.47 4.47 12.92
C VAL A 228 10.50 4.89 14.03
N LEU A 229 10.44 6.17 14.39
CA LEU A 229 9.48 6.64 15.39
C LEU A 229 8.03 6.44 14.93
N GLY A 230 7.73 6.73 13.66
CA GLY A 230 6.40 6.52 13.10
C GLY A 230 5.99 5.04 13.06
N VAL A 231 6.96 4.18 12.72
CA VAL A 231 6.84 2.71 12.82
C VAL A 231 6.49 2.29 14.25
N VAL A 232 7.31 2.66 15.24
CA VAL A 232 7.12 2.28 16.65
C VAL A 232 5.77 2.78 17.17
N LEU A 233 5.38 4.01 16.82
CA LEU A 233 4.10 4.59 17.21
C LEU A 233 2.91 3.80 16.61
N SER A 234 2.99 3.46 15.32
CA SER A 234 1.91 2.72 14.64
C SER A 234 1.77 1.27 15.12
N VAL A 235 2.89 0.54 15.22
CA VAL A 235 2.90 -0.85 15.68
C VAL A 235 2.55 -0.93 17.16
N GLY A 236 3.14 -0.06 17.98
CA GLY A 236 2.87 0.00 19.41
C GLY A 236 1.41 0.30 19.72
N ALA A 237 0.79 1.24 18.99
CA ALA A 237 -0.64 1.53 19.12
C ALA A 237 -1.52 0.34 18.67
N ALA A 238 -1.18 -0.33 17.56
CA ALA A 238 -1.91 -1.51 17.10
C ALA A 238 -1.83 -2.66 18.12
N MET A 239 -0.64 -2.93 18.67
CA MET A 239 -0.42 -3.94 19.71
C MET A 239 -1.16 -3.58 21.00
N ALA A 240 -1.05 -2.34 21.47
CA ALA A 240 -1.75 -1.87 22.66
C ALA A 240 -3.28 -1.98 22.50
N SER A 241 -3.81 -1.65 21.32
CA SER A 241 -5.25 -1.79 21.02
C SER A 241 -5.71 -3.25 21.02
N SER A 242 -4.84 -4.18 20.64
CA SER A 242 -5.13 -5.61 20.62
C SER A 242 -5.12 -6.17 22.04
N LEU A 243 -4.04 -5.91 22.80
CA LEU A 243 -3.89 -6.38 24.17
C LEU A 243 -4.97 -5.83 25.13
N LEU A 244 -5.27 -4.53 25.04
CA LEU A 244 -6.30 -3.90 25.87
C LEU A 244 -7.73 -4.20 25.38
N GLY A 245 -7.87 -4.71 24.15
CA GLY A 245 -9.13 -5.23 23.64
C GLY A 245 -9.47 -6.63 24.17
N GLU A 246 -8.44 -7.44 24.49
CA GLU A 246 -8.58 -8.82 24.97
C GLU A 246 -8.99 -8.92 26.45
N GLU A 247 -8.68 -7.94 27.30
CA GLU A 247 -9.14 -7.93 28.71
C GLU A 247 -10.68 -7.96 28.86
N PHE A 248 -11.43 -7.72 27.79
CA PHE A 248 -12.90 -7.76 27.76
C PHE A 248 -13.49 -8.97 27.01
N ARG A 249 -12.67 -9.88 26.46
CA ARG A 249 -13.16 -10.96 25.57
C ARG A 249 -12.40 -12.26 25.86
N ASP A 250 -12.89 -13.01 26.86
CA ASP A 250 -12.55 -14.38 27.28
C ASP A 250 -11.16 -14.98 26.91
N ALA A 251 -10.44 -15.42 27.96
CA ALA A 251 -9.05 -15.89 27.98
C ALA A 251 -8.65 -17.09 27.09
N SER A 252 -9.51 -17.59 26.19
CA SER A 252 -9.19 -18.70 25.28
C SER A 252 -8.54 -18.29 23.95
N GLU A 253 -8.58 -17.00 23.58
CA GLU A 253 -8.00 -16.50 22.31
C GLU A 253 -6.52 -16.06 22.42
N ILE A 254 -5.98 -15.92 23.64
CA ILE A 254 -4.62 -15.41 23.94
C ILE A 254 -3.51 -16.26 23.27
N THR A 255 -3.74 -17.55 23.06
CA THR A 255 -2.76 -18.45 22.44
C THR A 255 -2.58 -18.18 20.94
N SER A 256 -3.61 -17.66 20.26
CA SER A 256 -3.59 -17.44 18.81
C SER A 256 -2.82 -16.17 18.42
N PHE A 257 -2.92 -15.10 19.24
CA PHE A 257 -2.20 -13.85 18.98
C PHE A 257 -0.69 -14.00 19.19
N ARG A 258 -0.30 -14.76 20.23
CA ARG A 258 1.11 -15.11 20.48
C ARG A 258 1.70 -15.90 19.32
N TYR A 259 0.90 -16.80 18.72
CA TYR A 259 1.31 -17.56 17.52
C TYR A 259 1.57 -16.65 16.31
N VAL A 260 0.77 -15.59 16.10
CA VAL A 260 1.00 -14.63 15.00
C VAL A 260 2.30 -13.84 15.23
N ILE A 261 2.54 -13.40 16.47
CA ILE A 261 3.80 -12.72 16.83
C ILE A 261 4.99 -13.67 16.64
N ASP A 262 4.88 -14.92 17.11
CA ASP A 262 5.94 -15.91 16.98
C ASP A 262 6.21 -16.27 15.51
N VAL A 263 5.19 -16.38 14.66
CA VAL A 263 5.35 -16.59 13.21
C VAL A 263 6.00 -15.38 12.55
N VAL A 264 5.62 -14.16 12.92
CA VAL A 264 6.24 -12.93 12.40
C VAL A 264 7.70 -12.85 12.86
N LEU A 265 8.01 -13.17 14.10
CA LEU A 265 9.38 -13.22 14.63
C LEU A 265 10.21 -14.33 13.98
N LEU A 266 9.62 -15.49 13.71
CA LEU A 266 10.25 -16.59 13.00
C LEU A 266 10.55 -16.24 11.54
N LEU A 267 9.69 -15.47 10.88
CA LEU A 267 9.94 -14.97 9.52
C LEU A 267 10.99 -13.86 9.46
N LEU A 268 11.34 -13.26 10.61
CA LEU A 268 12.36 -12.22 10.74
C LEU A 268 13.71 -12.73 11.25
N ALA A 269 13.79 -13.98 11.71
CA ALA A 269 15.01 -14.65 12.18
C ALA A 269 15.66 -15.47 11.07
#